data_AF-A0A970BY62-F1
#
_entry.id   AF-A0A970BY62-F1
#
_cell.length_a   1.000
_cell.length_b   1.000
_cell.length_c   1.000
_cell.angle_alpha   90.00
_cell.angle_beta   90.00
_cell.angle_gamma   90.00
#
_symmetry.space_group_name_H-M   'P 1'
#
loop_
_entity.id
_entity.type
_entity.pdbx_description
1 polymer ?
#
loop_
_entity_poly.entity_id
_entity_poly.type
_entity_poly.pdbx_seq_one_letter_code
_entity_poly.pdbx_strand_id
1 'polypeptide(L)'
;MHGTSTPQVREHGITLVELLVAMIVLGVVTTLLLVSWTSLQKSYAHSVKSNNARAEARDAMARMSREIRDAQPAAITSPPSSPFTQAGPYEVTFYSAFNSSGVRADGSGMGALRLTRIYLDTSGGAAQKRIVWQRDTNDSGSFDGADRTIVLARDVVNSSVPSVGSPTPVFTYGYRDASGDYQATTSVPSADLGTIVSVHIHLIVDANLVRAPAPADLQTTVLPRNAPQR
;
A
#
# COMPACT_ATOMS: atom_id res chain seq x y z
N MET A 1 78.32 18.77 45.07
CA MET A 1 76.97 18.43 45.60
C MET A 1 76.08 19.66 45.44
N HIS A 2 75.71 20.05 44.21
CA HIS A 2 74.47 19.72 43.48
C HIS A 2 73.18 19.83 44.31
N GLY A 3 72.68 21.05 44.47
CA GLY A 3 71.33 21.33 44.95
C GLY A 3 70.38 21.42 43.75
N THR A 4 69.58 20.39 43.53
CA THR A 4 68.53 20.35 42.51
C THR A 4 67.34 21.20 42.96
N SER A 5 67.11 22.34 42.31
CA SER A 5 65.85 23.08 42.42
C SER A 5 64.76 22.35 41.64
N THR A 6 63.90 21.61 42.34
CA THR A 6 62.68 21.06 41.76
C THR A 6 61.72 22.21 41.41
N PRO A 7 61.25 22.33 40.16
CA PRO A 7 60.27 23.35 39.81
C PRO A 7 58.97 23.02 40.54
N GLN A 8 58.48 23.95 41.37
CA GLN A 8 57.12 23.85 41.89
C GLN A 8 56.15 24.00 40.72
N VAL A 9 55.51 22.90 40.36
CA VAL A 9 54.32 22.93 39.51
C VAL A 9 53.27 23.70 40.30
N ARG A 10 52.95 24.91 39.85
CA ARG A 10 51.85 25.71 40.42
C ARG A 10 50.55 24.93 40.19
N GLU A 11 50.04 24.29 41.23
CA GLU A 11 48.68 23.78 41.25
C GLU A 11 47.74 24.99 41.31
N HIS A 12 47.10 25.30 40.19
CA HIS A 12 46.01 26.27 40.15
C HIS A 12 44.73 25.56 40.60
N GLY A 13 44.27 25.89 41.82
CA GLY A 13 42.98 25.45 42.33
C GLY A 13 41.84 25.98 41.44
N ILE A 14 40.90 25.11 41.10
CA ILE A 14 39.74 25.43 40.28
C ILE A 14 38.89 26.47 41.01
N THR A 15 38.54 27.57 40.34
CA THR A 15 37.67 28.58 40.95
C THR A 15 36.19 28.16 40.87
N LEU A 16 35.38 28.54 41.86
CA LEU A 16 33.94 28.24 41.86
C LEU A 16 33.21 28.77 40.60
N VAL A 17 33.67 29.91 40.07
CA VAL A 17 33.13 30.52 38.85
C VAL A 17 33.42 29.65 37.64
N GLU A 18 34.62 29.10 37.53
CA GLU A 18 35.04 28.24 36.43
C GLU A 18 34.23 26.93 36.41
N LEU A 19 33.95 26.36 37.59
CA LEU A 19 33.08 25.19 37.72
C LEU A 19 31.64 25.51 37.30
N LEU A 20 31.10 26.66 37.69
CA LEU A 20 29.76 27.10 37.29
C LEU A 20 29.66 27.31 35.78
N VAL A 21 30.64 27.98 35.17
CA VAL A 21 30.70 28.19 33.71
C VAL A 21 30.80 26.83 32.99
N ALA A 22 31.64 25.92 33.46
CA ALA A 22 31.77 24.59 32.89
C ALA A 22 30.44 23.82 32.94
N MET A 23 29.70 23.89 34.05
CA MET A 23 28.37 23.26 34.17
C MET A 23 27.34 23.86 33.21
N ILE A 24 27.33 25.18 33.04
CA ILE A 24 26.44 25.85 32.09
C ILE A 24 26.78 25.42 30.66
N VAL A 25 28.06 25.48 30.28
CA VAL A 25 28.53 25.08 28.94
C VAL A 25 28.20 23.61 28.68
N LEU A 26 28.45 22.71 29.63
CA LEU A 26 28.11 21.30 29.52
C LEU A 26 26.59 21.09 29.36
N GLY A 27 25.77 21.84 30.10
CA GLY A 27 24.32 21.82 29.97
C GLY A 27 23.84 22.22 28.57
N VAL A 28 24.41 23.30 28.01
CA VAL A 28 24.11 23.76 26.65
C VAL A 28 24.56 22.74 25.60
N VAL A 29 25.78 22.19 25.73
CA VAL A 29 26.28 21.16 24.81
C VAL A 29 25.42 19.91 24.86
N THR A 30 25.03 19.46 26.07
CA THR A 30 24.18 18.28 26.25
C THR A 30 22.80 18.48 25.62
N THR A 31 22.18 19.66 25.79
CA THR A 31 20.90 19.96 25.16
C THR A 31 20.99 20.01 23.64
N LEU A 32 22.05 20.58 23.06
CA LEU A 32 22.28 20.58 21.61
C LEU A 32 22.46 19.15 21.06
N LEU A 33 23.18 18.29 21.79
CA LEU A 33 23.35 16.88 21.42
C LEU A 33 22.01 16.13 21.47
N LEU A 34 21.20 16.33 22.51
CA LEU A 34 19.88 15.70 22.63
C LEU A 34 18.91 16.14 21.54
N VAL A 35 18.87 17.43 21.20
CA VAL A 35 18.04 17.95 20.11
C VAL A 35 18.50 17.37 18.76
N SER A 36 19.80 17.33 18.51
CA SER A 36 20.36 16.75 17.28
C SER A 36 20.05 15.26 17.16
N TRP A 37 20.25 14.50 18.25
CA TRP A 37 19.96 13.07 18.31
C TRP A 37 18.47 12.76 18.05
N THR A 38 17.57 13.48 18.71
CA THR A 38 16.12 13.28 18.51
C THR A 38 15.66 13.66 17.11
N SER A 39 16.26 14.69 16.50
CA SER A 39 16.02 15.07 15.10
C SER A 39 16.46 13.96 14.13
N LEU A 40 17.64 13.38 14.36
CA LEU A 40 18.16 12.27 13.55
C LEU A 40 17.30 11.01 13.70
N GLN A 41 16.88 10.65 14.92
CA GLN A 41 16.01 9.51 15.15
C GLN A 41 14.66 9.65 14.42
N LYS A 42 14.03 10.83 14.49
CA LYS A 42 12.79 11.12 13.76
C LYS A 42 12.99 11.01 12.25
N SER A 43 14.07 11.61 11.73
CA SER A 43 14.39 11.57 10.30
C SER A 43 14.61 10.14 9.79
N TYR A 44 15.32 9.32 10.57
CA TYR A 44 15.52 7.91 10.27
C TYR A 44 14.21 7.13 10.27
N ALA A 45 13.39 7.29 11.32
CA ALA A 45 12.08 6.62 11.41
C ALA A 45 11.15 6.99 10.23
N HIS A 46 11.15 8.25 9.81
CA HIS A 46 10.39 8.69 8.64
C HIS A 46 10.88 8.08 7.34
N SER A 47 12.20 8.03 7.12
CA SER A 47 12.80 7.40 5.94
C SER A 47 12.44 5.92 5.87
N VAL A 48 12.55 5.20 6.99
CA VAL A 48 12.16 3.78 7.07
C VAL A 48 10.67 3.60 6.79
N LYS A 49 9.79 4.40 7.39
CA LYS A 49 8.33 4.30 7.15
C LYS A 49 7.99 4.51 5.67
N SER A 50 8.55 5.54 5.05
CA SER A 50 8.33 5.84 3.63
C SER A 50 8.85 4.73 2.71
N ASN A 51 10.03 4.18 3.00
CA ASN A 51 10.59 3.08 2.22
C ASN A 51 9.76 1.81 2.35
N ASN A 52 9.28 1.49 3.55
CA ASN A 52 8.41 0.34 3.79
C ASN A 52 7.07 0.50 3.07
N ALA A 53 6.41 1.66 3.16
CA ALA A 53 5.15 1.92 2.45
C ALA A 53 5.30 1.76 0.93
N ARG A 54 6.42 2.22 0.36
CA ARG A 54 6.75 2.05 -1.06
C ARG A 54 6.98 0.59 -1.45
N ALA A 55 7.68 -0.18 -0.60
CA ALA A 55 7.91 -1.60 -0.83
C ALA A 55 6.58 -2.38 -0.77
N GLU A 56 5.78 -2.12 0.27
CA GLU A 56 4.46 -2.72 0.46
C GLU A 56 3.53 -2.40 -0.73
N ALA A 57 3.55 -1.16 -1.24
CA ALA A 57 2.77 -0.77 -2.42
C ALA A 57 3.20 -1.52 -3.70
N ARG A 58 4.50 -1.77 -3.90
CA ARG A 58 4.98 -2.57 -5.05
C ARG A 58 4.52 -4.03 -4.94
N ASP A 59 4.62 -4.61 -3.75
CA ASP A 59 4.18 -5.99 -3.49
C ASP A 59 2.66 -6.12 -3.65
N ALA A 60 1.91 -5.12 -3.18
CA ALA A 60 0.47 -5.00 -3.40
C ALA A 60 0.13 -4.97 -4.89
N MET A 61 0.78 -4.09 -5.66
CA MET A 61 0.57 -4.00 -7.11
C MET A 61 0.85 -5.33 -7.82
N ALA A 62 1.96 -5.99 -7.48
CA ALA A 62 2.28 -7.30 -8.03
C ALA A 62 1.27 -8.39 -7.64
N ARG A 63 0.72 -8.34 -6.42
CA ARG A 63 -0.32 -9.28 -5.99
C ARG A 63 -1.67 -9.00 -6.64
N MET A 64 -2.16 -7.75 -6.62
CA MET A 64 -3.41 -7.37 -7.27
C MET A 64 -3.38 -7.71 -8.76
N SER A 65 -2.26 -7.45 -9.43
CA SER A 65 -2.09 -7.75 -10.85
C SER A 65 -2.20 -9.25 -11.16
N ARG A 66 -1.62 -10.10 -10.31
CA ARG A 66 -1.70 -11.57 -10.46
C ARG A 66 -3.11 -12.08 -10.21
N GLU A 67 -3.75 -11.62 -9.13
CA GLU A 67 -5.11 -12.04 -8.76
C GLU A 67 -6.13 -11.66 -9.85
N ILE A 68 -6.09 -10.41 -10.34
CA ILE A 68 -6.98 -9.93 -11.41
C ILE A 68 -6.68 -10.62 -12.75
N ARG A 69 -5.41 -10.88 -13.05
CA ARG A 69 -5.03 -11.60 -14.28
C ARG A 69 -5.63 -13.01 -14.31
N ASP A 70 -5.68 -13.69 -13.18
CA ASP A 70 -6.20 -15.04 -13.05
C ASP A 70 -7.72 -15.10 -12.77
N ALA A 71 -8.42 -13.97 -12.92
CA ALA A 71 -9.87 -13.92 -12.88
C ALA A 71 -10.47 -14.86 -13.96
N GLN A 72 -11.48 -15.64 -13.56
CA GLN A 72 -12.11 -16.64 -14.43
C GLN A 72 -13.61 -16.77 -14.14
N PRO A 73 -14.43 -17.12 -15.15
CA PRO A 73 -15.86 -17.35 -14.98
C PRO A 73 -16.18 -18.37 -13.88
N ALA A 74 -17.23 -18.13 -13.09
CA ALA A 74 -17.69 -19.04 -12.04
C ALA A 74 -18.13 -20.41 -12.58
N ALA A 75 -18.64 -20.43 -13.80
CA ALA A 75 -19.10 -21.62 -14.49
C ALA A 75 -18.75 -21.56 -15.99
N ILE A 76 -18.48 -22.74 -16.55
CA ILE A 76 -18.29 -22.93 -17.99
C ILE A 76 -19.68 -23.01 -18.64
N THR A 77 -20.24 -21.86 -18.99
CA THR A 77 -21.53 -21.72 -19.68
C THR A 77 -21.33 -21.20 -21.11
N SER A 78 -22.35 -21.33 -21.96
CA SER A 78 -22.39 -20.71 -23.29
C SER A 78 -23.62 -19.81 -23.40
N PRO A 79 -23.47 -18.47 -23.37
CA PRO A 79 -22.22 -17.72 -23.27
C PRO A 79 -21.54 -17.84 -21.89
N PRO A 80 -20.22 -17.62 -21.79
CA PRO A 80 -19.48 -17.71 -20.53
C PRO A 80 -19.98 -16.67 -19.52
N SER A 81 -20.11 -17.08 -18.27
CA SER A 81 -20.42 -16.16 -17.17
C SER A 81 -19.30 -15.12 -16.98
N SER A 82 -19.65 -13.93 -16.47
CA SER A 82 -18.64 -12.91 -16.20
C SER A 82 -17.66 -13.37 -15.11
N PRO A 83 -16.33 -13.19 -15.30
CA PRO A 83 -15.36 -13.42 -14.24
C PRO A 83 -15.47 -12.38 -13.12
N PHE A 84 -15.96 -11.17 -13.43
CA PHE A 84 -16.19 -10.08 -12.49
C PHE A 84 -17.64 -10.05 -12.01
N THR A 85 -17.86 -9.83 -10.71
CA THR A 85 -19.18 -9.63 -10.10
C THR A 85 -19.40 -8.18 -9.66
N GLN A 86 -18.32 -7.40 -9.50
CA GLN A 86 -18.37 -5.98 -9.20
C GLN A 86 -17.13 -5.29 -9.76
N ALA A 87 -17.31 -4.11 -10.38
CA ALA A 87 -16.24 -3.30 -10.94
C ALA A 87 -16.51 -1.83 -10.61
N GLY A 88 -16.06 -1.39 -9.43
CA GLY A 88 -16.17 -0.01 -8.96
C GLY A 88 -14.81 0.66 -8.79
N PRO A 89 -14.77 1.98 -8.49
CA PRO A 89 -13.53 2.75 -8.44
C PRO A 89 -12.59 2.34 -7.30
N TYR A 90 -13.14 1.75 -6.24
CA TYR A 90 -12.41 1.41 -5.00
C TYR A 90 -12.60 -0.03 -4.58
N GLU A 91 -13.35 -0.82 -5.33
CA GLU A 91 -13.59 -2.23 -5.06
C GLU A 91 -13.80 -2.95 -6.39
N VAL A 92 -13.07 -4.06 -6.56
CA VAL A 92 -13.27 -5.00 -7.64
C VAL A 92 -13.49 -6.39 -7.03
N THR A 93 -14.54 -7.07 -7.48
CA THR A 93 -14.90 -8.41 -7.03
C THR A 93 -14.96 -9.34 -8.23
N PHE A 94 -14.31 -10.49 -8.12
CA PHE A 94 -14.17 -11.46 -9.18
C PHE A 94 -13.96 -12.86 -8.61
N TYR A 95 -14.17 -13.86 -9.46
CA TYR A 95 -13.82 -15.23 -9.14
C TYR A 95 -12.37 -15.50 -9.55
N SER A 96 -11.57 -16.04 -8.63
CA SER A 96 -10.18 -16.44 -8.91
C SER A 96 -9.84 -17.78 -8.28
N ALA A 97 -9.15 -18.62 -9.04
CA ALA A 97 -8.58 -19.86 -8.53
C ALA A 97 -7.14 -19.66 -8.01
N PHE A 98 -6.57 -18.46 -8.10
CA PHE A 98 -5.16 -18.22 -7.80
C PHE A 98 -4.70 -18.85 -6.47
N ASN A 99 -3.64 -19.66 -6.50
CA ASN A 99 -3.02 -20.31 -5.34
C ASN A 99 -3.97 -21.22 -4.51
N SER A 100 -4.92 -21.88 -5.17
CA SER A 100 -5.71 -22.95 -4.55
C SER A 100 -5.13 -24.32 -4.91
N SER A 101 -5.15 -25.26 -3.96
CA SER A 101 -4.50 -26.58 -4.09
C SER A 101 -5.16 -27.50 -5.13
N GLY A 102 -6.38 -27.18 -5.56
CA GLY A 102 -7.13 -27.93 -6.58
C GLY A 102 -6.97 -27.41 -8.02
N VAL A 103 -6.01 -26.50 -8.26
CA VAL A 103 -5.86 -25.81 -9.55
C VAL A 103 -4.81 -26.47 -10.41
N ARG A 104 -5.09 -26.58 -11.71
CA ARG A 104 -4.13 -27.03 -12.71
C ARG A 104 -2.96 -26.03 -12.84
N ALA A 105 -1.82 -26.47 -13.36
CA ALA A 105 -0.66 -25.60 -13.55
C ALA A 105 -0.94 -24.38 -14.45
N ASP A 106 -1.97 -24.45 -15.29
CA ASP A 106 -2.46 -23.36 -16.13
C ASP A 106 -3.41 -22.38 -15.41
N GLY A 107 -3.69 -22.55 -14.11
CA GLY A 107 -4.58 -21.69 -13.34
C GLY A 107 -6.08 -22.03 -13.46
N SER A 108 -6.45 -23.12 -14.15
CA SER A 108 -7.84 -23.55 -14.32
C SER A 108 -8.29 -24.58 -13.27
N GLY A 109 -9.58 -24.56 -12.88
CA GLY A 109 -10.19 -25.59 -12.04
C GLY A 109 -11.36 -25.08 -11.20
N MET A 110 -12.58 -25.58 -11.48
CA MET A 110 -13.81 -25.11 -10.81
C MET A 110 -13.87 -25.44 -9.32
N GLY A 111 -13.27 -26.56 -8.88
CA GLY A 111 -13.28 -26.97 -7.46
C GLY A 111 -12.39 -26.11 -6.54
N ALA A 112 -11.75 -25.10 -7.10
CA ALA A 112 -10.78 -24.25 -6.44
C ALA A 112 -11.07 -22.75 -6.62
N LEU A 113 -12.14 -22.43 -7.35
CA LEU A 113 -12.54 -21.07 -7.68
C LEU A 113 -13.23 -20.43 -6.49
N ARG A 114 -12.72 -19.28 -6.03
CA ARG A 114 -13.26 -18.58 -4.86
C ARG A 114 -13.60 -17.13 -5.20
N LEU A 115 -14.70 -16.64 -4.64
CA LEU A 115 -15.03 -15.23 -4.70
C LEU A 115 -13.94 -14.43 -3.99
N THR A 116 -13.37 -13.45 -4.68
CA THR A 116 -12.24 -12.65 -4.23
C THR A 116 -12.56 -11.18 -4.46
N ARG A 117 -12.27 -10.33 -3.48
CA ARG A 117 -12.32 -8.88 -3.63
C ARG A 117 -11.00 -8.22 -3.30
N ILE A 118 -10.74 -7.13 -4.00
CA ILE A 118 -9.69 -6.19 -3.65
C ILE A 118 -10.36 -4.83 -3.50
N TYR A 119 -10.22 -4.21 -2.34
CA TYR A 119 -10.90 -2.96 -2.03
C TYR A 119 -10.03 -2.00 -1.24
N LEU A 120 -10.29 -0.70 -1.40
CA LEU A 120 -9.81 0.34 -0.52
C LEU A 120 -10.71 0.38 0.71
N ASP A 121 -10.16 0.02 1.86
CA ASP A 121 -10.85 0.17 3.14
C ASP A 121 -10.92 1.66 3.51
N THR A 122 -12.05 2.27 3.16
CA THR A 122 -12.35 3.67 3.44
C THR A 122 -12.92 3.90 4.83
N SER A 123 -12.99 2.86 5.67
CA SER A 123 -13.49 3.00 7.04
C SER A 123 -12.65 3.99 7.86
N GLY A 124 -13.29 4.59 8.86
CA GLY A 124 -12.69 5.60 9.73
C GLY A 124 -12.43 6.97 9.07
N GLY A 125 -12.03 7.94 9.88
CA GLY A 125 -11.82 9.33 9.44
C GLY A 125 -10.40 9.67 8.93
N ALA A 126 -9.46 8.72 8.98
CA ALA A 126 -8.07 8.98 8.55
C ALA A 126 -7.98 9.12 7.02
N ALA A 127 -7.14 10.03 6.52
CA ALA A 127 -6.87 10.17 5.09
C ALA A 127 -6.04 9.01 4.53
N GLN A 128 -5.11 8.47 5.32
CA GLN A 128 -4.37 7.25 5.03
C GLN A 128 -5.28 6.03 5.22
N LYS A 129 -5.52 5.29 4.14
CA LYS A 129 -6.35 4.09 4.06
C LYS A 129 -5.51 2.85 3.82
N ARG A 130 -6.18 1.71 3.64
CA ARG A 130 -5.58 0.40 3.38
C ARG A 130 -6.16 -0.21 2.13
N ILE A 131 -5.32 -0.79 1.27
CA ILE A 131 -5.81 -1.74 0.26
C ILE A 131 -5.88 -3.11 0.94
N VAL A 132 -7.03 -3.76 0.79
CA VAL A 132 -7.34 -5.05 1.41
C VAL A 132 -7.69 -6.03 0.31
N TRP A 133 -7.17 -7.24 0.45
CA TRP A 133 -7.59 -8.41 -0.30
C TRP A 133 -8.39 -9.31 0.64
N GLN A 134 -9.53 -9.81 0.16
CA GLN A 134 -10.34 -10.77 0.90
C GLN A 134 -10.82 -11.85 -0.04
N ARG A 135 -10.87 -13.08 0.45
CA ARG A 135 -11.34 -14.24 -0.31
C ARG A 135 -12.30 -15.07 0.53
N ASP A 136 -13.41 -15.44 -0.10
CA ASP A 136 -14.39 -16.38 0.42
C ASP A 136 -13.73 -17.76 0.58
N THR A 137 -13.30 -18.08 1.80
CA THR A 137 -12.63 -19.35 2.10
C THR A 137 -13.55 -20.36 2.76
N ASN A 138 -14.71 -19.92 3.23
CA ASN A 138 -15.74 -20.77 3.83
C ASN A 138 -16.80 -21.23 2.83
N ASP A 139 -16.75 -20.75 1.58
CA ASP A 139 -17.65 -21.06 0.48
C ASP A 139 -19.10 -20.63 0.73
N SER A 140 -19.28 -19.52 1.46
CA SER A 140 -20.60 -18.97 1.77
C SER A 140 -21.25 -18.24 0.59
N GLY A 141 -20.47 -17.93 -0.46
CA GLY A 141 -20.90 -17.10 -1.59
C GLY A 141 -20.97 -15.61 -1.25
N SER A 142 -20.42 -15.19 -0.11
CA SER A 142 -20.47 -13.83 0.39
C SER A 142 -19.21 -13.49 1.18
N PHE A 143 -18.96 -12.19 1.42
CA PHE A 143 -17.84 -11.77 2.25
C PHE A 143 -18.25 -11.59 3.70
N ASP A 144 -17.65 -12.37 4.61
CA ASP A 144 -17.93 -12.33 6.04
C ASP A 144 -16.65 -12.36 6.91
N GLY A 145 -16.81 -12.49 8.23
CA GLY A 145 -15.69 -12.49 9.19
C GLY A 145 -14.88 -13.79 9.25
N ALA A 146 -15.37 -14.88 8.67
CA ALA A 146 -14.66 -16.16 8.58
C ALA A 146 -13.75 -16.25 7.34
N ASP A 147 -13.82 -15.25 6.46
CA ASP A 147 -13.01 -15.17 5.27
C ASP A 147 -11.58 -14.73 5.50
N ARG A 148 -10.70 -15.24 4.64
CA ARG A 148 -9.31 -14.84 4.66
C ARG A 148 -9.17 -13.40 4.17
N THR A 149 -8.72 -12.53 5.07
CA THR A 149 -8.47 -11.11 4.80
C THR A 149 -6.99 -10.77 4.99
N ILE A 150 -6.40 -10.03 4.05
CA ILE A 150 -5.00 -9.59 4.10
C ILE A 150 -4.93 -8.12 3.69
N VAL A 151 -4.28 -7.29 4.51
CA VAL A 151 -3.89 -5.93 4.13
C VAL A 151 -2.73 -6.04 3.13
N LEU A 152 -2.93 -5.52 1.92
CA LEU A 152 -1.92 -5.52 0.86
C LEU A 152 -1.02 -4.28 0.94
N ALA A 153 -1.60 -3.11 1.22
CA ALA A 153 -0.89 -1.85 1.32
C ALA A 153 -1.49 -0.95 2.40
N ARG A 154 -0.63 -0.18 3.06
CA ARG A 154 -0.96 0.87 4.03
C ARG A 154 -0.63 2.24 3.48
N ASP A 155 -1.07 3.26 4.21
CA ASP A 155 -0.82 4.66 3.88
C ASP A 155 -1.34 5.04 2.48
N VAL A 156 -2.43 4.40 2.03
CA VAL A 156 -3.02 4.61 0.69
C VAL A 156 -3.92 5.84 0.72
N VAL A 157 -3.75 6.77 -0.22
CA VAL A 157 -4.37 8.10 -0.14
C VAL A 157 -5.28 8.44 -1.33
N ASN A 158 -5.54 7.47 -2.21
CA ASN A 158 -6.44 7.58 -3.36
C ASN A 158 -7.79 8.27 -3.05
N SER A 159 -8.42 7.96 -1.90
CA SER A 159 -9.68 8.57 -1.49
C SER A 159 -9.58 10.04 -1.04
N SER A 160 -8.38 10.60 -0.99
CA SER A 160 -8.11 11.97 -0.51
C SER A 160 -7.25 12.81 -1.45
N VAL A 161 -6.65 12.19 -2.47
CA VAL A 161 -5.80 12.82 -3.48
C VAL A 161 -6.52 12.78 -4.82
N PRO A 162 -6.49 13.86 -5.64
CA PRO A 162 -5.96 15.20 -5.32
C PRO A 162 -6.80 15.95 -4.27
N SER A 163 -8.06 15.56 -4.06
CA SER A 163 -8.91 16.07 -2.98
C SER A 163 -10.01 15.07 -2.62
N VAL A 164 -10.59 15.18 -1.42
CA VAL A 164 -11.73 14.35 -0.99
C VAL A 164 -12.96 14.53 -1.89
N GLY A 165 -13.14 15.72 -2.49
CA GLY A 165 -14.27 16.01 -3.40
C GLY A 165 -14.09 15.48 -4.82
N SER A 166 -12.85 15.20 -5.23
CA SER A 166 -12.51 14.61 -6.53
C SER A 166 -11.35 13.63 -6.35
N PRO A 167 -11.58 12.49 -5.69
CA PRO A 167 -10.53 11.55 -5.36
C PRO A 167 -10.10 10.72 -6.58
N THR A 168 -8.91 10.16 -6.53
CA THR A 168 -8.34 9.31 -7.58
C THR A 168 -8.84 7.87 -7.43
N PRO A 169 -9.52 7.29 -8.43
CA PRO A 169 -9.96 5.91 -8.38
C PRO A 169 -8.77 4.96 -8.28
N VAL A 170 -8.91 3.87 -7.53
CA VAL A 170 -7.93 2.78 -7.50
C VAL A 170 -8.03 1.93 -8.76
N PHE A 171 -9.26 1.72 -9.25
CA PHE A 171 -9.54 0.91 -10.42
C PHE A 171 -10.26 1.71 -11.51
N THR A 172 -9.75 1.57 -12.73
CA THR A 172 -10.42 2.02 -13.96
C THR A 172 -10.48 0.83 -14.92
N TYR A 173 -11.60 0.67 -15.60
CA TYR A 173 -11.90 -0.50 -16.40
C TYR A 173 -11.98 -0.13 -17.87
N GLY A 174 -11.34 -0.93 -18.72
CA GLY A 174 -11.59 -0.97 -20.14
C GLY A 174 -12.56 -2.11 -20.45
N TYR A 175 -13.70 -1.80 -21.04
CA TYR A 175 -14.70 -2.79 -21.45
C TYR A 175 -15.26 -2.47 -22.84
N ARG A 176 -15.97 -3.43 -23.44
CA ARG A 176 -16.71 -3.18 -24.68
C ARG A 176 -18.20 -3.05 -24.39
N ASP A 177 -18.82 -1.97 -24.82
CA ASP A 177 -20.26 -1.81 -24.69
C ASP A 177 -21.03 -2.73 -25.66
N ALA A 178 -22.36 -2.67 -25.62
CA ALA A 178 -23.24 -3.47 -26.48
C ALA A 178 -23.02 -3.25 -27.98
N SER A 179 -22.45 -2.10 -28.38
CA SER A 179 -22.12 -1.78 -29.78
C SER A 179 -20.74 -2.35 -30.19
N GLY A 180 -19.97 -2.88 -29.24
CA GLY A 180 -18.61 -3.38 -29.44
C GLY A 180 -17.54 -2.29 -29.30
N ASP A 181 -17.91 -1.06 -28.93
CA ASP A 181 -16.99 0.06 -28.79
C ASP A 181 -16.23 -0.01 -27.47
N TYR A 182 -14.95 0.35 -27.49
CA TYR A 182 -14.14 0.37 -26.28
C TYR A 182 -14.48 1.58 -25.42
N GLN A 183 -14.79 1.32 -24.16
CA GLN A 183 -15.10 2.33 -23.16
C GLN A 183 -14.11 2.23 -21.99
N ALA A 184 -13.70 3.38 -21.46
CA ALA A 184 -12.91 3.48 -20.23
C ALA A 184 -13.75 4.17 -19.14
N THR A 185 -13.97 3.49 -18.02
CA THR A 185 -14.84 3.97 -16.93
C THR A 185 -14.30 3.59 -15.57
N THR A 186 -14.71 4.30 -14.52
CA THR A 186 -14.40 3.95 -13.13
C THR A 186 -15.42 2.98 -12.52
N SER A 187 -16.54 2.74 -13.20
CA SER A 187 -17.54 1.75 -12.82
C SER A 187 -18.20 1.11 -14.04
N VAL A 188 -18.30 -0.22 -14.07
CA VAL A 188 -18.91 -0.97 -15.17
C VAL A 188 -20.30 -1.46 -14.74
N PRO A 189 -21.35 -1.24 -15.55
CA PRO A 189 -22.69 -1.79 -15.29
C PRO A 189 -22.67 -3.32 -15.22
N SER A 190 -23.59 -3.91 -14.45
CA SER A 190 -23.65 -5.37 -14.26
C SER A 190 -23.81 -6.15 -15.57
N ALA A 191 -24.52 -5.58 -16.56
CA ALA A 191 -24.70 -6.17 -17.88
C ALA A 191 -23.39 -6.30 -18.69
N ASP A 192 -22.43 -5.43 -18.42
CA ASP A 192 -21.18 -5.31 -19.18
C ASP A 192 -19.96 -5.87 -18.43
N LEU A 193 -20.13 -6.41 -17.22
CA LEU A 193 -19.01 -6.98 -16.45
C LEU A 193 -18.28 -8.10 -17.21
N GLY A 194 -19.03 -8.86 -18.01
CA GLY A 194 -18.47 -9.92 -18.85
C GLY A 194 -17.64 -9.43 -20.03
N THR A 195 -17.71 -8.14 -20.36
CA THR A 195 -16.99 -7.52 -21.50
C THR A 195 -15.76 -6.73 -21.06
N ILE A 196 -15.38 -6.79 -19.78
CA ILE A 196 -14.16 -6.17 -19.27
C ILE A 196 -12.93 -6.86 -19.91
N VAL A 197 -12.11 -6.06 -20.57
CA VAL A 197 -10.88 -6.49 -21.26
C VAL A 197 -9.61 -6.02 -20.56
N SER A 198 -9.69 -4.96 -19.74
CA SER A 198 -8.56 -4.44 -18.98
C SER A 198 -8.98 -3.83 -17.65
N VAL A 199 -8.09 -3.94 -16.67
CA VAL A 199 -8.21 -3.26 -15.37
C VAL A 199 -6.94 -2.45 -15.13
N HIS A 200 -7.07 -1.14 -15.14
CA HIS A 200 -6.01 -0.21 -14.74
C HIS A 200 -6.07 -0.02 -13.23
N ILE A 201 -4.93 -0.21 -12.57
CA ILE A 201 -4.74 -0.04 -11.13
C ILE A 201 -3.87 1.19 -10.91
N HIS A 202 -4.37 2.17 -10.15
CA HIS A 202 -3.64 3.38 -9.76
C HIS A 202 -3.56 3.46 -8.25
N LEU A 203 -2.38 3.18 -7.69
CA LEU A 203 -2.13 3.16 -6.26
C LEU A 203 -1.25 4.33 -5.84
N ILE A 204 -1.80 5.23 -5.02
CA ILE A 204 -1.07 6.36 -4.44
C ILE A 204 -0.85 6.08 -2.95
N VAL A 205 0.40 5.96 -2.53
CA VAL A 205 0.78 5.81 -1.11
C VAL A 205 1.57 7.00 -0.60
N ASP A 206 1.18 7.50 0.56
CA ASP A 206 1.85 8.58 1.25
C ASP A 206 1.91 8.33 2.76
N ALA A 207 3.11 7.96 3.24
CA ALA A 207 3.36 7.73 4.65
C ALA A 207 3.39 9.03 5.49
N ASN A 208 3.47 10.20 4.85
CA ASN A 208 3.57 11.52 5.49
C ASN A 208 2.89 12.64 4.67
N LEU A 209 1.61 12.87 4.95
CA LEU A 209 0.80 13.90 4.30
C LEU A 209 1.28 15.35 4.50
N VAL A 210 2.17 15.62 5.46
CA VAL A 210 2.55 16.98 5.89
C VAL A 210 3.92 17.40 5.34
N ARG A 211 4.80 16.45 5.03
CA ARG A 211 6.18 16.74 4.58
C ARG A 211 6.66 15.70 3.57
N ALA A 212 7.56 16.15 2.69
CA ALA A 212 8.34 15.31 1.78
C ALA A 212 8.87 14.02 2.46
N PRO A 213 9.07 12.93 1.68
CA PRO A 213 9.14 12.87 0.22
C PRO A 213 7.78 12.81 -0.48
N ALA A 214 7.77 13.06 -1.79
CA ALA A 214 6.57 12.96 -2.62
C ALA A 214 5.90 11.58 -2.49
N PRO A 215 4.56 11.52 -2.59
CA PRO A 215 3.81 10.27 -2.59
C PRO A 215 4.36 9.32 -3.64
N ALA A 216 4.33 8.02 -3.34
CA ALA A 216 4.63 7.01 -4.34
C ALA A 216 3.37 6.79 -5.18
N ASP A 217 3.50 7.05 -6.47
CA ASP A 217 2.45 6.83 -7.46
C ASP A 217 2.83 5.61 -8.30
N LEU A 218 2.01 4.56 -8.24
CA LEU A 218 2.19 3.34 -9.00
C LEU A 218 0.97 3.09 -9.88
N GLN A 219 1.22 2.85 -11.15
CA GLN A 219 0.20 2.53 -12.13
C GLN A 219 0.55 1.25 -12.87
N THR A 220 -0.46 0.42 -13.14
CA THR A 220 -0.31 -0.74 -14.03
C THR A 220 -1.63 -1.07 -14.70
N THR A 221 -1.56 -1.71 -15.85
CA THR A 221 -2.75 -2.21 -16.56
C THR A 221 -2.66 -3.72 -16.66
N VAL A 222 -3.72 -4.38 -16.20
CA VAL A 222 -3.86 -5.83 -16.17
C VAL A 222 -4.85 -6.24 -17.26
N LEU A 223 -4.45 -7.21 -18.07
CA LEU A 223 -5.32 -7.90 -19.01
C LEU A 223 -5.72 -9.25 -18.38
N PRO A 224 -6.99 -9.47 -18.02
CA PRO A 224 -7.45 -10.76 -17.51
C PRO A 224 -7.22 -11.86 -18.55
N ARG A 225 -6.79 -13.05 -18.10
CA ARG A 225 -6.49 -14.17 -19.00
C ARG A 225 -7.72 -14.63 -19.78
N ASN A 226 -8.87 -14.61 -19.12
CA ASN A 226 -10.16 -15.01 -19.67
C ASN A 226 -10.99 -13.80 -20.15
N ALA A 227 -10.33 -12.68 -20.47
CA ALA A 227 -11.02 -11.56 -21.11
C ALA A 227 -11.59 -12.02 -22.46
N PRO A 228 -12.80 -11.56 -22.83
CA PRO A 228 -13.39 -11.91 -24.11
C PRO A 228 -12.47 -11.48 -25.25
N GLN A 229 -12.06 -12.46 -26.05
CA GLN A 229 -11.23 -12.22 -27.23
C GLN A 229 -12.11 -11.91 -28.42
N ARG A 230 -12.13 -10.61 -28.77
CA ARG A 230 -12.54 -10.04 -30.06
C ARG A 230 -14.03 -9.98 -30.36
#